data_AF-A0A369JFF4-F1
#
_entry.id   AF-A0A369JFF4-F1
#
_cell.length_a   1.000
_cell.length_b   1.000
_cell.length_c   1.000
_cell.angle_alpha   90.00
_cell.angle_beta   90.00
_cell.angle_gamma   90.00
#
_symmetry.space_group_name_H-M   'P 1'
#
loop_
_entity.id
_entity.type
_entity.pdbx_description
1 polymer ?
#
loop_
_entity_poly.entity_id
_entity_poly.type
_entity_poly.pdbx_seq_one_letter_code
_entity_poly.pdbx_strand_id
1 'polypeptide(L)'
;MSIITYPIDYYQVNIGVGDCEIILQVEDSHHRLPPYSILKAILIDGGMDGGRITNIQETMRHIETKYTLGVGGLKFDSVIITHWDTDHYIGVLTMLMSDLEAALEREKKAGITGKDPLQVSFLKYDDLGNPLSTLYIPYETDTGKKIPDKLKIEYSTVGTTRIMGFTGARRGNVCKVVADMMDVAKATLNGGPQELKLGDSTNVIGRELFSGELVEDAKIAKGPLELINAYKMKGTVYKGDRPGLFCVAANNRYLPCSPVDKHTAHSYTNCSSIVCLIIHPPSSNLPTGAVSHYLAGDAESDLEAGVVKWTGLQPVATRSTDRPKAPDTVLIVKASHHGAPTSFPLTMCQTFKPSFILFSAGNKYCHPSWNIMLYVYSYLVSWRGAHASVKDDGLYFRPLYLTCFPYYSNVPDVNLKSQLVSSENPLLGKSADDKEYHDTINAFFHATDVALDLVAEFKGTNISTEEN
;
A
#
# COMPACT_ATOMS: atom_id res chain seq x y z
N MET A 1 3.63 36.61 -0.71
CA MET A 1 4.25 35.36 -0.23
C MET A 1 3.70 34.24 -1.10
N SER A 2 4.54 33.43 -1.72
CA SER A 2 4.09 32.19 -2.37
C SER A 2 3.65 31.22 -1.27
N ILE A 3 2.49 30.60 -1.44
CA ILE A 3 2.05 29.52 -0.56
C ILE A 3 2.80 28.28 -1.05
N ILE A 4 3.68 27.73 -0.22
CA ILE A 4 4.28 26.42 -0.49
C ILE A 4 3.26 25.37 -0.09
N THR A 5 2.96 24.44 -0.98
CA THR A 5 2.10 23.29 -0.67
C THR A 5 2.89 21.99 -0.75
N TYR A 6 2.39 20.98 -0.04
CA TYR A 6 3.05 19.68 0.07
C TYR A 6 2.12 18.57 -0.44
N PRO A 7 1.86 18.51 -1.75
CA PRO A 7 1.00 17.48 -2.32
C PRO A 7 1.61 16.08 -2.11
N ILE A 8 0.71 15.11 -2.08
CA ILE A 8 1.04 13.69 -2.11
C ILE A 8 0.64 13.17 -3.48
N ASP A 9 1.62 12.71 -4.26
CA ASP A 9 1.38 11.99 -5.50
C ASP A 9 1.43 10.49 -5.21
N TYR A 10 0.35 9.79 -5.57
CA TYR A 10 0.16 8.37 -5.31
C TYR A 10 0.08 7.60 -6.63
N TYR A 11 0.91 6.56 -6.76
CA TYR A 11 0.94 5.69 -7.92
C TYR A 11 0.64 4.26 -7.47
N GLN A 12 -0.52 3.73 -7.85
CA GLN A 12 -0.77 2.29 -7.79
C GLN A 12 -0.17 1.64 -9.03
N VAL A 13 0.82 0.77 -8.84
CA VAL A 13 1.45 0.05 -9.96
C VAL A 13 0.70 -1.25 -10.22
N ASN A 14 0.25 -1.43 -11.45
CA ASN A 14 -0.35 -2.69 -11.86
C ASN A 14 0.73 -3.76 -12.07
N ILE A 15 0.98 -4.54 -11.02
CA ILE A 15 1.94 -5.66 -11.05
C ILE A 15 1.26 -7.02 -11.34
N GLY A 16 -0.02 -7.01 -11.70
CA GLY A 16 -0.80 -8.20 -12.07
C GLY A 16 -1.30 -9.02 -10.89
N VAL A 17 -0.45 -9.41 -9.93
CA VAL A 17 -0.86 -10.16 -8.72
C VAL A 17 -0.17 -9.58 -7.50
N GLY A 18 -0.95 -8.99 -6.58
CA GLY A 18 -0.44 -8.44 -5.33
C GLY A 18 -0.47 -6.92 -5.27
N ASP A 19 0.25 -6.37 -4.28
CA ASP A 19 0.35 -4.93 -4.03
C ASP A 19 1.65 -4.33 -4.58
N CYS A 20 1.57 -3.10 -5.07
CA CYS A 20 2.75 -2.28 -5.33
C CYS A 20 2.32 -0.81 -5.47
N GLU A 21 2.85 0.04 -4.60
CA GLU A 21 2.59 1.48 -4.60
C GLU A 21 3.89 2.28 -4.55
N ILE A 22 3.87 3.44 -5.23
CA ILE A 22 4.88 4.48 -5.05
C ILE A 22 4.20 5.73 -4.53
N ILE A 23 4.68 6.23 -3.39
CA ILE A 23 4.15 7.43 -2.72
C ILE A 23 5.23 8.50 -2.69
N LEU A 24 4.89 9.69 -3.20
CA LEU A 24 5.78 10.84 -3.25
C LEU A 24 5.24 11.97 -2.38
N GLN A 25 6.06 12.47 -1.46
CA GLN A 25 5.86 13.77 -0.83
C GLN A 25 6.56 14.82 -1.69
N VAL A 26 5.79 15.74 -2.25
CA VAL A 26 6.28 16.72 -3.23
C VAL A 26 6.27 18.12 -2.61
N GLU A 27 7.22 18.96 -2.99
CA GLU A 27 7.19 20.40 -2.67
C GLU A 27 6.75 21.19 -3.91
N ASP A 28 5.62 21.88 -3.80
CA ASP A 28 5.11 22.79 -4.82
C ASP A 28 5.21 24.23 -4.32
N SER A 29 6.28 24.90 -4.72
CA SER A 29 6.58 26.30 -4.37
C SER A 29 5.96 27.33 -5.34
N HIS A 30 5.44 26.89 -6.50
CA HIS A 30 5.13 27.78 -7.61
C HIS A 30 3.78 27.55 -8.31
N HIS A 31 2.98 26.56 -7.90
CA HIS A 31 1.58 26.33 -8.28
C HIS A 31 1.24 26.29 -9.77
N ARG A 32 2.20 26.38 -10.71
CA ARG A 32 1.86 26.59 -12.11
C ARG A 32 2.65 25.89 -13.18
N LEU A 33 3.86 25.37 -13.00
CA LEU A 33 4.50 24.53 -14.03
C LEU A 33 5.50 23.54 -13.43
N PRO A 34 5.57 22.29 -13.93
CA PRO A 34 6.68 21.39 -13.67
C PRO A 34 8.03 22.07 -13.97
N PRO A 35 9.12 21.60 -13.35
CA PRO A 35 9.19 20.39 -12.53
C PRO A 35 9.02 20.64 -11.01
N TYR A 36 8.22 19.80 -10.35
CA TYR A 36 8.16 19.78 -8.88
C TYR A 36 9.35 19.01 -8.31
N SER A 37 9.78 19.31 -7.07
CA SER A 37 10.82 18.54 -6.39
C SER A 37 10.21 17.48 -5.47
N ILE A 38 10.70 16.24 -5.58
CA ILE A 38 10.36 15.17 -4.65
C ILE A 38 11.15 15.37 -3.35
N LEU A 39 10.45 15.58 -2.25
CA LEU A 39 11.04 15.62 -0.92
C LEU A 39 11.34 14.21 -0.42
N LYS A 40 10.35 13.31 -0.56
CA LYS A 40 10.38 11.95 -0.05
C LYS A 40 9.71 10.99 -1.02
N ALA A 41 10.31 9.82 -1.22
CA ALA A 41 9.76 8.75 -2.06
C ALA A 41 9.74 7.44 -1.29
N ILE A 42 8.60 6.74 -1.33
CA ILE A 42 8.39 5.47 -0.65
C ILE A 42 7.91 4.44 -1.67
N LEU A 43 8.55 3.26 -1.67
CA LEU A 43 8.06 2.08 -2.36
C LEU A 43 7.35 1.19 -1.34
N ILE A 44 6.13 0.76 -1.63
CA ILE A 44 5.37 -0.18 -0.81
C ILE A 44 5.09 -1.41 -1.65
N ASP A 45 5.53 -2.57 -1.17
CA ASP A 45 5.43 -3.87 -1.83
C ASP A 45 5.98 -3.87 -3.27
N GLY A 46 5.87 -5.01 -3.96
CA GLY A 46 6.39 -5.19 -5.31
C GLY A 46 5.65 -6.22 -6.14
N GLY A 47 4.57 -6.82 -5.63
CA GLY A 47 3.83 -7.85 -6.34
C GLY A 47 4.47 -9.24 -6.33
N MET A 48 3.73 -10.19 -6.90
CA MET A 48 4.18 -11.52 -7.29
C MET A 48 4.77 -11.46 -8.70
N ASP A 49 5.89 -12.17 -8.89
CA ASP A 49 6.44 -12.58 -10.17
C ASP A 49 7.21 -11.52 -10.99
N GLY A 50 8.43 -11.88 -11.38
CA GLY A 50 9.42 -11.02 -12.03
C GLY A 50 9.05 -10.53 -13.44
N GLY A 51 7.89 -10.92 -13.96
CA GLY A 51 7.42 -10.54 -15.29
C GLY A 51 6.86 -9.11 -15.40
N ARG A 52 6.47 -8.48 -14.28
CA ARG A 52 5.90 -7.11 -14.28
C ARG A 52 6.69 -6.10 -13.44
N ILE A 53 7.89 -6.45 -12.99
CA ILE A 53 8.83 -5.49 -12.40
C ILE A 53 9.15 -4.35 -13.38
N THR A 54 9.09 -4.64 -14.68
CA THR A 54 9.17 -3.63 -15.74
C THR A 54 8.15 -2.52 -15.54
N ASN A 55 6.94 -2.80 -15.01
CA ASN A 55 5.93 -1.78 -14.76
C ASN A 55 6.32 -0.86 -13.59
N ILE A 56 7.01 -1.39 -12.58
CA ILE A 56 7.59 -0.58 -11.50
C ILE A 56 8.67 0.33 -12.10
N GLN A 57 9.60 -0.24 -12.88
CA GLN A 57 10.67 0.52 -13.55
C GLN A 57 10.13 1.57 -14.53
N GLU A 58 9.06 1.27 -15.26
CA GLU A 58 8.38 2.20 -16.16
C GLU A 58 7.69 3.32 -15.39
N THR A 59 7.04 3.00 -14.27
CA THR A 59 6.44 4.00 -13.38
C THR A 59 7.53 4.91 -12.81
N MET A 60 8.67 4.36 -12.39
CA MET A 60 9.83 5.14 -11.96
C MET A 60 10.33 6.06 -13.07
N ARG A 61 10.52 5.55 -14.30
CA ARG A 61 10.89 6.37 -15.46
C ARG A 61 9.88 7.47 -15.75
N HIS A 62 8.59 7.18 -15.66
CA HIS A 62 7.54 8.18 -15.83
C HIS A 62 7.64 9.29 -14.77
N ILE A 63 7.84 8.93 -13.50
CA ILE A 63 8.10 9.87 -12.41
C ILE A 63 9.35 10.72 -12.75
N GLU A 64 10.44 10.11 -13.20
CA GLU A 64 11.66 10.83 -13.59
C GLU A 64 11.46 11.86 -14.71
N THR A 65 10.45 11.68 -15.58
CA THR A 65 10.11 12.70 -16.59
C THR A 65 9.29 13.88 -16.04
N LYS A 66 8.63 13.72 -14.89
CA LYS A 66 7.67 14.69 -14.33
C LYS A 66 8.29 15.60 -13.25
N TYR A 67 9.30 15.10 -12.53
CA TYR A 67 9.89 15.79 -11.38
C TYR A 67 11.36 16.17 -11.58
N THR A 68 11.82 17.20 -10.85
CA THR A 68 13.25 17.48 -10.74
C THR A 68 13.85 16.53 -9.72
N LEU A 69 14.85 15.78 -10.17
CA LEU A 69 15.54 14.79 -9.37
C LEU A 69 17.03 15.12 -9.29
N GLY A 70 17.68 14.58 -8.26
CA GLY A 70 19.13 14.64 -8.12
C GLY A 70 19.86 13.71 -9.09
N VAL A 71 21.18 13.64 -8.93
CA VAL A 71 22.02 12.70 -9.69
C VAL A 71 21.60 11.26 -9.39
N GLY A 72 21.41 10.47 -10.45
CA GLY A 72 21.08 9.05 -10.35
C GLY A 72 19.58 8.73 -10.35
N GLY A 73 18.70 9.69 -10.67
CA GLY A 73 17.28 9.43 -10.88
C GLY A 73 16.46 9.34 -9.59
N LEU A 74 15.34 8.61 -9.65
CA LEU A 74 14.44 8.44 -8.50
C LEU A 74 15.09 7.50 -7.48
N LYS A 75 15.16 7.96 -6.22
CA LYS A 75 15.66 7.17 -5.09
C LYS A 75 14.68 7.15 -3.95
N PHE A 76 14.40 5.97 -3.41
CA PHE A 76 13.46 5.79 -2.31
C PHE A 76 14.09 6.07 -0.95
N ASP A 77 13.45 6.89 -0.13
CA ASP A 77 13.79 7.09 1.28
C ASP A 77 13.45 5.87 2.11
N SER A 78 12.40 5.14 1.74
CA SER A 78 12.05 3.89 2.39
C SER A 78 11.40 2.91 1.42
N VAL A 79 11.60 1.64 1.73
CA VAL A 79 10.90 0.51 1.13
C VAL A 79 10.10 -0.15 2.23
N ILE A 80 8.83 -0.42 2.00
CA ILE A 80 7.93 -1.06 2.95
C ILE A 80 7.45 -2.36 2.32
N ILE A 81 7.70 -3.48 2.98
CA ILE A 81 6.99 -4.73 2.70
C ILE A 81 5.87 -4.78 3.73
N THR A 82 4.62 -4.77 3.30
CA THR A 82 3.48 -4.68 4.22
C THR A 82 3.17 -6.01 4.87
N HIS A 83 3.37 -7.14 4.18
CA HIS A 83 3.18 -8.49 4.69
C HIS A 83 4.06 -9.54 3.99
N TRP A 84 4.02 -10.78 4.49
CA TRP A 84 4.95 -11.85 4.09
C TRP A 84 4.42 -12.80 3.03
N ASP A 85 3.23 -12.60 2.44
CA ASP A 85 2.87 -13.44 1.30
C ASP A 85 3.66 -13.04 0.05
N THR A 86 3.89 -14.05 -0.79
CA THR A 86 4.78 -13.99 -1.94
C THR A 86 4.43 -12.88 -2.93
N ASP A 87 3.18 -12.45 -2.96
CA ASP A 87 2.67 -11.41 -3.83
C ASP A 87 2.92 -9.98 -3.33
N HIS A 88 3.67 -9.80 -2.25
CA HIS A 88 4.03 -8.46 -1.77
C HIS A 88 5.53 -8.25 -1.77
N TYR A 89 6.31 -9.22 -1.28
CA TYR A 89 7.75 -9.03 -1.13
C TYR A 89 8.58 -9.47 -2.34
N ILE A 90 8.11 -10.44 -3.16
CA ILE A 90 8.96 -11.04 -4.21
C ILE A 90 9.43 -10.01 -5.23
N GLY A 91 8.55 -9.11 -5.68
CA GLY A 91 8.94 -8.08 -6.64
C GLY A 91 10.01 -7.14 -6.09
N VAL A 92 9.91 -6.74 -4.81
CA VAL A 92 10.94 -5.92 -4.14
C VAL A 92 12.27 -6.65 -4.12
N LEU A 93 12.28 -7.93 -3.73
CA LEU A 93 13.51 -8.72 -3.69
C LEU A 93 14.15 -8.86 -5.06
N THR A 94 13.34 -9.19 -6.06
CA THR A 94 13.80 -9.35 -7.43
C THR A 94 14.39 -8.04 -7.96
N MET A 95 13.76 -6.89 -7.68
CA MET A 95 14.32 -5.57 -8.03
C MET A 95 15.69 -5.33 -7.40
N LEU A 96 15.82 -5.59 -6.09
CA LEU A 96 17.09 -5.43 -5.37
C LEU A 96 18.18 -6.32 -5.98
N MET A 97 17.86 -7.58 -6.23
CA MET A 97 18.81 -8.57 -6.74
C MET A 97 19.24 -8.26 -8.18
N SER A 98 18.30 -7.97 -9.06
CA SER A 98 18.59 -7.62 -10.45
C SER A 98 19.45 -6.35 -10.56
N ASP A 99 19.23 -5.36 -9.69
CA ASP A 99 20.04 -4.14 -9.70
C ASP A 99 21.47 -4.37 -9.18
N LEU A 100 21.62 -5.17 -8.12
CA LEU A 100 22.93 -5.57 -7.59
C LEU A 100 23.73 -6.41 -8.60
N GLU A 101 23.09 -7.36 -9.28
CA GLU A 101 23.71 -8.13 -10.37
C GLU A 101 24.17 -7.21 -11.50
N ALA A 102 23.33 -6.26 -11.91
CA ALA A 102 23.69 -5.27 -12.92
C ALA A 102 24.85 -4.37 -12.47
N ALA A 103 24.89 -3.98 -11.19
CA ALA A 103 25.99 -3.20 -10.61
C ALA A 103 27.31 -3.99 -10.64
N LEU A 104 27.29 -5.24 -10.23
CA LEU A 104 28.45 -6.12 -10.27
C LEU A 104 28.99 -6.31 -11.69
N GLU A 105 28.10 -6.53 -12.67
CA GLU A 105 28.51 -6.66 -14.07
C GLU A 105 29.12 -5.36 -14.63
N ARG A 106 28.65 -4.19 -14.19
CA ARG A 106 29.28 -2.90 -14.53
C ARG A 106 30.69 -2.79 -13.95
N GLU A 107 30.90 -3.15 -12.70
CA GLU A 107 32.23 -3.12 -12.06
C GLU A 107 33.21 -4.08 -12.75
N LYS A 108 32.78 -5.32 -13.03
CA LYS A 108 33.58 -6.30 -13.77
C LYS A 108 34.02 -5.78 -15.12
N LYS A 109 33.09 -5.19 -15.89
CA LYS A 109 33.39 -4.60 -17.21
C LYS A 109 34.33 -3.39 -17.12
N ALA A 110 34.25 -2.63 -16.04
CA ALA A 110 35.12 -1.48 -15.78
C ALA A 110 36.51 -1.88 -15.25
N GLY A 111 36.78 -3.16 -14.97
CA GLY A 111 38.01 -3.62 -14.34
C GLY A 111 38.18 -3.13 -12.89
N ILE A 112 37.08 -2.69 -12.25
CA ILE A 112 37.08 -2.22 -10.87
C ILE A 112 37.05 -3.46 -9.96
N THR A 113 38.02 -3.55 -9.04
CA THR A 113 38.15 -4.70 -8.14
C THR A 113 37.70 -4.33 -6.73
N GLY A 114 36.38 -4.42 -6.49
CA GLY A 114 35.74 -4.74 -5.20
C GLY A 114 36.14 -3.94 -3.96
N LYS A 115 36.63 -2.71 -4.09
CA LYS A 115 36.95 -1.86 -2.93
C LYS A 115 35.73 -1.11 -2.41
N ASP A 116 34.83 -0.72 -3.29
CA ASP A 116 33.63 0.03 -2.93
C ASP A 116 32.43 -0.92 -2.78
N PRO A 117 31.51 -0.63 -1.85
CA PRO A 117 30.34 -1.47 -1.64
C PRO A 117 29.32 -1.27 -2.77
N LEU A 118 28.80 -2.36 -3.35
CA LEU A 118 27.82 -2.33 -4.45
C LEU A 118 26.50 -1.68 -4.04
N GLN A 119 26.20 -0.50 -4.56
CA GLN A 119 24.98 0.23 -4.23
C GLN A 119 23.80 -0.16 -5.14
N VAL A 120 22.61 -0.25 -4.54
CA VAL A 120 21.34 -0.35 -5.27
C VAL A 120 20.98 1.03 -5.81
N SER A 121 20.82 1.15 -7.13
CA SER A 121 20.68 2.41 -7.85
C SER A 121 19.50 3.27 -7.38
N PHE A 122 18.41 2.63 -6.97
CA PHE A 122 17.18 3.28 -6.51
C PHE A 122 17.11 3.50 -5.00
N LEU A 123 18.19 3.25 -4.25
CA LEU A 123 18.31 3.54 -2.82
C LEU A 123 19.27 4.72 -2.57
N LYS A 124 19.11 5.37 -1.43
CA LYS A 124 19.91 6.51 -0.98
C LYS A 124 21.07 6.03 -0.11
N TYR A 125 22.22 6.65 -0.32
CA TYR A 125 23.46 6.42 0.43
C TYR A 125 24.11 7.77 0.75
N ASP A 126 24.88 7.84 1.83
CA ASP A 126 25.73 9.00 2.12
C ASP A 126 27.03 8.96 1.31
N ASP A 127 27.87 9.99 1.47
CA ASP A 127 29.15 10.11 0.75
C ASP A 127 30.16 9.00 1.10
N LEU A 128 29.93 8.27 2.19
CA LEU A 128 30.74 7.13 2.63
C LEU A 128 30.16 5.79 2.14
N GLY A 129 29.04 5.82 1.42
CA GLY A 129 28.32 4.64 0.96
C GLY A 129 27.49 3.95 2.03
N ASN A 130 27.23 4.58 3.18
CA ASN A 130 26.31 4.03 4.18
C ASN A 130 24.86 4.19 3.71
N PRO A 131 23.98 3.21 3.99
CA PRO A 131 22.57 3.29 3.62
C PRO A 131 21.87 4.45 4.32
N LEU A 132 21.16 5.28 3.56
CA LEU A 132 20.21 6.28 4.08
C LEU A 132 18.76 5.80 3.95
N SER A 133 18.47 4.92 2.99
CA SER A 133 17.16 4.29 2.86
C SER A 133 16.87 3.32 3.99
N THR A 134 15.60 3.24 4.41
CA THR A 134 15.14 2.29 5.45
C THR A 134 14.21 1.24 4.86
N LEU A 135 14.43 -0.03 5.20
CA LEU A 135 13.52 -1.12 4.88
C LEU A 135 12.62 -1.41 6.10
N TYR A 136 11.31 -1.27 5.92
CA TYR A 136 10.30 -1.62 6.91
C TYR A 136 9.64 -2.94 6.53
N ILE A 137 9.57 -3.87 7.48
CA ILE A 137 8.95 -5.19 7.31
C ILE A 137 8.18 -5.53 8.59
N PRO A 138 7.03 -6.23 8.50
CA PRO A 138 6.34 -6.70 9.66
C PRO A 138 7.08 -7.85 10.32
N TYR A 139 6.70 -8.11 11.55
CA TYR A 139 7.23 -9.18 12.35
C TYR A 139 6.32 -10.40 12.26
N GLU A 140 6.85 -11.57 11.88
CA GLU A 140 6.14 -12.84 12.02
C GLU A 140 6.51 -13.53 13.35
N THR A 141 5.64 -13.47 14.37
CA THR A 141 5.80 -14.24 15.61
C THR A 141 5.07 -15.57 15.51
N ASP A 142 5.49 -16.48 14.62
CA ASP A 142 5.01 -17.87 14.73
C ASP A 142 5.58 -18.58 15.99
N THR A 143 6.55 -17.96 16.70
CA THR A 143 7.24 -18.61 17.82
C THR A 143 7.51 -17.72 19.04
N GLY A 144 7.05 -16.46 19.07
CA GLY A 144 7.41 -15.51 20.14
C GLY A 144 8.91 -15.20 20.26
N LYS A 145 9.74 -15.62 19.29
CA LYS A 145 11.18 -15.39 19.28
C LYS A 145 11.53 -14.14 18.52
N LYS A 146 12.03 -13.11 19.23
CA LYS A 146 12.55 -11.84 18.68
C LYS A 146 13.34 -12.06 17.39
N ILE A 147 12.95 -11.40 16.30
CA ILE A 147 13.89 -11.04 15.23
C ILE A 147 15.03 -10.27 15.93
N PRO A 148 16.30 -10.61 15.73
CA PRO A 148 17.41 -9.91 16.36
C PRO A 148 17.32 -8.40 16.13
N ASP A 149 17.50 -7.59 17.20
CA ASP A 149 17.43 -6.11 17.17
C ASP A 149 18.38 -5.46 16.14
N LYS A 150 19.34 -6.25 15.64
CA LYS A 150 20.15 -5.98 14.46
C LYS A 150 20.22 -7.25 13.64
N LEU A 151 19.72 -7.21 12.41
CA LEU A 151 20.03 -8.26 11.44
C LEU A 151 21.50 -8.04 11.02
N LYS A 152 22.41 -8.61 11.80
CA LYS A 152 23.84 -8.58 11.50
C LYS A 152 24.12 -9.53 10.33
N ILE A 153 24.58 -8.98 9.21
CA ILE A 153 25.16 -9.78 8.12
C ILE A 153 26.54 -10.22 8.59
N GLU A 154 26.67 -11.45 9.08
CA GLU A 154 27.97 -12.03 9.43
C GLU A 154 28.47 -12.94 8.29
N TYR A 155 29.78 -13.04 8.12
CA TYR A 155 30.39 -13.93 7.12
C TYR A 155 31.05 -15.10 7.82
N SER A 156 30.93 -16.30 7.24
CA SER A 156 31.88 -17.37 7.51
C SER A 156 32.49 -17.87 6.21
N THR A 157 33.82 -17.98 6.22
CA THR A 157 34.61 -18.54 5.13
C THR A 157 34.61 -20.07 5.24
N VAL A 158 34.05 -20.76 4.25
CA VAL A 158 34.26 -22.20 4.05
C VAL A 158 34.65 -22.43 2.58
N GLY A 159 35.96 -22.43 2.29
CA GLY A 159 36.51 -22.66 0.94
C GLY A 159 36.60 -21.42 0.03
N THR A 160 36.72 -21.64 -1.30
CA THR A 160 36.77 -20.59 -2.35
C THR A 160 35.42 -19.91 -2.60
N THR A 161 34.38 -20.31 -1.87
CA THR A 161 33.03 -19.79 -1.96
C THR A 161 32.74 -19.07 -0.65
N ARG A 162 32.54 -17.75 -0.70
CA ARG A 162 32.28 -16.92 0.48
C ARG A 162 30.78 -16.85 0.72
N ILE A 163 30.36 -17.21 1.93
CA ILE A 163 28.95 -17.37 2.31
C ILE A 163 28.54 -16.15 3.17
N MET A 164 27.47 -15.44 2.78
CA MET A 164 26.75 -14.50 3.65
C MET A 164 25.84 -15.29 4.61
N GLY A 165 26.01 -15.10 5.92
CA GLY A 165 25.27 -15.80 6.96
C GLY A 165 24.68 -14.86 8.01
N PHE A 166 23.36 -14.75 8.06
CA PHE A 166 22.68 -14.29 9.26
C PHE A 166 22.55 -15.46 10.24
N THR A 167 22.98 -15.30 11.50
CA THR A 167 22.78 -16.29 12.56
C THR A 167 21.52 -15.96 13.37
N GLY A 168 20.45 -16.71 13.09
CA GLY A 168 19.18 -16.66 13.82
C GLY A 168 18.47 -18.01 13.67
N ALA A 169 17.94 -18.54 14.77
CA ALA A 169 17.57 -19.95 14.90
C ALA A 169 16.61 -20.48 13.80
N ARG A 170 17.02 -21.59 13.17
CA ARG A 170 16.22 -22.39 12.24
C ARG A 170 14.88 -22.79 12.89
N ARG A 171 13.77 -22.21 12.41
CA ARG A 171 12.45 -22.82 12.12
C ARG A 171 11.37 -21.73 11.98
N GLY A 172 10.74 -21.67 10.82
CA GLY A 172 9.67 -20.74 10.44
C GLY A 172 9.83 -20.29 8.97
N ASN A 173 8.74 -20.10 8.22
CA ASN A 173 8.78 -19.80 6.78
C ASN A 173 9.49 -18.47 6.44
N VAL A 174 9.50 -17.49 7.35
CA VAL A 174 10.32 -16.26 7.23
C VAL A 174 11.82 -16.53 7.19
N CYS A 175 12.31 -17.51 7.96
CA CYS A 175 13.72 -17.91 7.89
C CYS A 175 14.07 -18.48 6.53
N LYS A 176 13.10 -19.01 5.77
CA LYS A 176 13.33 -19.51 4.43
C LYS A 176 13.39 -18.36 3.41
N VAL A 177 12.51 -17.36 3.49
CA VAL A 177 12.56 -16.18 2.59
C VAL A 177 13.85 -15.37 2.82
N VAL A 178 14.21 -15.13 4.08
CA VAL A 178 15.51 -14.53 4.42
C VAL A 178 16.66 -15.47 4.02
N ALA A 179 16.54 -16.79 4.17
CA ALA A 179 17.56 -17.74 3.69
C ALA A 179 17.65 -17.85 2.16
N ASP A 180 16.57 -17.63 1.42
CA ASP A 180 16.53 -17.63 -0.04
C ASP A 180 17.10 -16.30 -0.56
N MET A 181 16.80 -15.16 0.10
CA MET A 181 17.54 -13.91 -0.05
C MET A 181 19.04 -14.13 0.22
N MET A 182 19.38 -14.94 1.23
CA MET A 182 20.77 -15.28 1.55
C MET A 182 21.40 -16.21 0.51
N ASP A 183 20.68 -17.17 -0.06
CA ASP A 183 21.22 -18.14 -1.02
C ASP A 183 21.54 -17.52 -2.37
N VAL A 184 20.74 -16.54 -2.82
CA VAL A 184 21.08 -15.78 -4.02
C VAL A 184 22.19 -14.76 -3.75
N ALA A 185 22.19 -14.09 -2.60
CA ALA A 185 23.27 -13.17 -2.24
C ALA A 185 24.62 -13.90 -1.99
N LYS A 186 24.58 -15.18 -1.58
CA LYS A 186 25.74 -16.10 -1.44
C LYS A 186 26.38 -16.47 -2.78
N ALA A 187 25.65 -16.41 -3.89
CA ALA A 187 26.17 -16.84 -5.19
C ALA A 187 27.04 -15.77 -5.89
N THR A 188 27.02 -14.50 -5.44
CA THR A 188 27.37 -13.38 -6.34
C THR A 188 28.53 -12.48 -5.88
N LEU A 189 29.02 -12.51 -4.62
CA LEU A 189 29.82 -11.38 -4.10
C LEU A 189 31.20 -11.70 -3.51
N ASN A 190 32.24 -11.05 -4.06
CA ASN A 190 33.59 -10.88 -3.49
C ASN A 190 33.79 -9.51 -2.79
N GLY A 191 32.77 -8.64 -2.78
CA GLY A 191 32.77 -7.35 -2.06
C GLY A 191 32.15 -7.50 -0.66
N GLY A 192 32.61 -6.70 0.31
CA GLY A 192 32.15 -6.74 1.70
C GLY A 192 30.66 -6.39 1.91
N PRO A 193 30.14 -6.50 3.14
CA PRO A 193 28.72 -6.34 3.45
C PRO A 193 28.20 -4.94 3.17
N GLN A 194 27.01 -4.87 2.59
CA GLN A 194 26.12 -3.72 2.73
C GLN A 194 25.07 -4.03 3.79
N GLU A 195 24.98 -3.20 4.82
CA GLU A 195 23.84 -3.20 5.72
C GLU A 195 22.69 -2.43 5.05
N LEU A 196 21.46 -2.93 5.14
CA LEU A 196 20.26 -2.11 4.97
C LEU A 196 19.86 -1.64 6.37
N LYS A 197 19.48 -0.38 6.51
CA LYS A 197 18.89 0.09 7.77
C LYS A 197 17.52 -0.57 7.91
N LEU A 198 17.42 -1.55 8.80
CA LEU A 198 16.14 -2.15 9.17
C LEU A 198 15.43 -1.23 10.16
N GLY A 199 14.16 -0.95 9.88
CA GLY A 199 13.28 -0.40 10.91
C GLY A 199 13.20 -1.41 12.06
N ASP A 200 13.27 -0.92 13.30
CA ASP A 200 12.97 -1.74 14.46
C ASP A 200 11.53 -2.24 14.35
N SER A 201 11.36 -3.52 14.03
CA SER A 201 10.07 -4.16 13.80
C SER A 201 9.20 -4.20 15.07
N THR A 202 9.79 -3.99 16.25
CA THR A 202 9.06 -3.80 17.51
C THR A 202 8.55 -2.36 17.71
N ASN A 203 9.08 -1.40 16.95
CA ASN A 203 8.79 0.04 17.05
C ASN A 203 8.45 0.67 15.67
N VAL A 204 7.74 -0.07 14.81
CA VAL A 204 7.22 0.47 13.55
C VAL A 204 5.91 1.26 13.77
N ILE A 205 5.06 0.80 14.70
CA ILE A 205 3.81 1.49 15.07
C ILE A 205 4.14 2.86 15.69
N GLY A 206 3.49 3.90 15.20
CA GLY A 206 3.71 5.30 15.62
C GLY A 206 4.88 5.99 14.92
N ARG A 207 5.52 5.34 13.94
CA ARG A 207 6.58 5.95 13.14
C ARG A 207 6.00 6.72 11.95
N GLU A 208 6.58 7.89 11.69
CA GLU A 208 6.37 8.65 10.45
C GLU A 208 7.40 8.16 9.42
N LEU A 209 6.95 7.48 8.37
CA LEU A 209 7.76 6.67 7.46
C LEU A 209 8.48 7.49 6.38
N PHE A 210 8.10 8.75 6.13
CA PHE A 210 8.89 9.63 5.25
C PHE A 210 10.22 10.07 5.90
N SER A 211 10.20 10.35 7.21
CA SER A 211 11.36 10.76 8.00
C SER A 211 12.03 9.60 8.74
N GLY A 212 11.29 8.52 8.95
CA GLY A 212 11.68 7.40 9.79
C GLY A 212 11.69 7.75 11.28
N GLU A 213 11.09 8.86 11.71
CA GLU A 213 11.06 9.30 13.12
C GLU A 213 9.94 8.60 13.89
N LEU A 214 10.25 8.11 15.10
CA LEU A 214 9.24 7.56 16.01
C LEU A 214 8.54 8.71 16.76
N VAL A 215 7.21 8.78 16.66
CA VAL A 215 6.41 9.69 17.47
C VAL A 215 6.23 9.06 18.85
N GLU A 216 7.05 9.43 19.83
CA GLU A 216 7.00 8.81 21.18
C GLU A 216 5.60 8.89 21.81
N ASP A 217 4.89 10.00 21.59
CA ASP A 217 3.54 10.22 22.11
C ASP A 217 2.44 9.53 21.27
N ALA A 218 2.80 8.78 20.22
CA ALA A 218 1.83 7.98 19.47
C ALA A 218 1.08 6.99 20.38
N LYS A 219 1.75 6.50 21.44
CA LYS A 219 1.17 5.60 22.45
C LYS A 219 0.06 6.23 23.28
N ILE A 220 -0.16 7.53 23.19
CA ILE A 220 -1.28 8.21 23.87
C ILE A 220 -2.21 8.91 22.88
N ALA A 221 -1.87 8.96 21.59
CA ALA A 221 -2.69 9.57 20.57
C ALA A 221 -3.98 8.78 20.35
N LYS A 222 -5.12 9.46 20.50
CA LYS A 222 -6.47 8.88 20.37
C LYS A 222 -7.07 9.00 18.97
N GLY A 223 -6.26 9.39 18.00
CA GLY A 223 -6.66 9.46 16.59
C GLY A 223 -5.65 10.24 15.73
N PRO A 224 -5.94 10.38 14.42
CA PRO A 224 -5.05 11.00 13.44
C PRO A 224 -4.61 12.42 13.81
N LEU A 225 -5.54 13.26 14.30
CA LEU A 225 -5.24 14.65 14.68
C LEU A 225 -4.23 14.73 15.82
N GLU A 226 -4.42 13.93 16.88
CA GLU A 226 -3.49 13.90 18.01
C GLU A 226 -2.12 13.36 17.58
N LEU A 227 -2.09 12.35 16.70
CA LEU A 227 -0.84 11.78 16.17
C LEU A 227 -0.04 12.79 15.35
N ILE A 228 -0.67 13.48 14.39
CA ILE A 228 0.04 14.48 13.58
C ILE A 228 0.48 15.67 14.45
N ASN A 229 -0.32 16.11 15.42
CA ASN A 229 0.06 17.19 16.33
C ASN A 229 1.24 16.79 17.23
N ALA A 230 1.26 15.56 17.75
CA ALA A 230 2.38 15.02 18.51
C ALA A 230 3.68 15.00 17.68
N TYR A 231 3.59 14.65 16.40
CA TYR A 231 4.72 14.71 15.47
C TYR A 231 5.23 16.15 15.28
N LYS A 232 4.33 17.14 15.10
CA LYS A 232 4.72 18.54 14.90
C LYS A 232 5.53 19.12 16.06
N MET A 233 5.18 18.79 17.30
CA MET A 233 5.76 19.41 18.50
C MET A 233 7.24 19.08 18.73
N LYS A 234 7.80 18.09 18.03
CA LYS A 234 9.18 17.61 18.25
C LYS A 234 10.26 18.18 17.32
N GLY A 235 9.89 18.89 16.25
CA GLY A 235 10.85 19.34 15.23
C GLY A 235 11.47 20.73 15.47
N THR A 236 12.79 20.87 15.26
CA THR A 236 13.53 22.15 15.19
C THR A 236 13.51 22.82 13.81
N VAL A 237 13.00 22.12 12.80
CA VAL A 237 12.77 22.63 11.43
C VAL A 237 11.28 22.46 11.17
N TYR A 238 10.62 23.50 10.67
CA TYR A 238 9.19 23.55 10.32
C TYR A 238 8.78 22.38 9.40
N LYS A 239 8.58 21.19 9.97
CA LYS A 239 7.92 20.02 9.35
C LYS A 239 6.39 20.09 9.53
N GLY A 240 5.92 21.10 10.28
CA GLY A 240 4.56 21.19 10.78
C GLY A 240 3.47 21.28 9.71
N ASP A 241 3.79 21.66 8.48
CA ASP A 241 2.76 21.87 7.44
C ASP A 241 2.75 20.77 6.37
N ARG A 242 3.54 19.70 6.56
CA ARG A 242 3.63 18.58 5.63
C ARG A 242 2.76 17.39 6.05
N PRO A 243 2.07 16.71 5.12
CA PRO A 243 1.42 15.43 5.40
C PRO A 243 2.46 14.38 5.78
N GLY A 244 2.16 13.54 6.77
CA GLY A 244 3.02 12.42 7.16
C GLY A 244 2.41 11.07 6.76
N LEU A 245 3.27 10.09 6.45
CA LEU A 245 2.90 8.70 6.24
C LEU A 245 3.15 7.93 7.54
N PHE A 246 2.11 7.60 8.29
CA PHE A 246 2.25 6.98 9.61
C PHE A 246 1.93 5.50 9.57
N CYS A 247 2.79 4.66 10.16
CA CYS A 247 2.40 3.31 10.52
C CYS A 247 1.52 3.36 11.78
N VAL A 248 0.25 2.98 11.64
CA VAL A 248 -0.74 3.04 12.73
C VAL A 248 -1.11 1.65 13.26
N ALA A 249 -0.76 0.60 12.53
CA ALA A 249 -0.88 -0.78 13.00
C ALA A 249 0.20 -1.67 12.37
N ALA A 250 0.59 -2.71 13.09
CA ALA A 250 1.43 -3.80 12.64
C ALA A 250 1.34 -4.95 13.65
N ASN A 251 1.64 -6.18 13.25
CA ASN A 251 1.83 -7.29 14.20
C ASN A 251 0.63 -7.49 15.14
N ASN A 252 -0.59 -7.41 14.59
CA ASN A 252 -1.86 -7.54 15.28
C ASN A 252 -2.05 -6.53 16.44
N ARG A 253 -1.47 -5.35 16.29
CA ARG A 253 -1.59 -4.23 17.22
C ARG A 253 -1.81 -2.95 16.42
N TYR A 254 -2.63 -2.06 16.96
CA TYR A 254 -2.91 -0.75 16.36
C TYR A 254 -2.77 0.33 17.43
N LEU A 255 -2.51 1.58 17.04
CA LEU A 255 -2.40 2.71 17.96
C LEU A 255 -3.63 2.81 18.89
N PRO A 256 -3.46 3.08 20.20
CA PRO A 256 -2.21 3.37 20.94
C PRO A 256 -1.38 2.12 21.37
N CYS A 257 -1.26 1.11 20.52
CA CYS A 257 -0.63 -0.20 20.72
C CYS A 257 -1.50 -1.22 21.48
N SER A 258 -2.82 -1.08 21.33
CA SER A 258 -3.80 -2.07 21.78
C SER A 258 -3.64 -3.38 21.00
N PRO A 259 -3.65 -4.53 21.67
CA PRO A 259 -3.79 -5.80 20.97
C PRO A 259 -5.18 -5.89 20.34
N VAL A 260 -5.32 -6.70 19.30
CA VAL A 260 -6.64 -7.07 18.79
C VAL A 260 -7.28 -8.07 19.75
N ASP A 261 -8.49 -7.75 20.24
CA ASP A 261 -9.18 -8.48 21.31
C ASP A 261 -9.54 -9.93 20.95
N LYS A 262 -9.56 -10.27 19.66
CA LYS A 262 -9.87 -11.60 19.15
C LYS A 262 -8.86 -12.01 18.10
N HIS A 263 -8.18 -13.13 18.32
CA HIS A 263 -7.51 -13.84 17.24
C HIS A 263 -8.57 -14.68 16.51
N THR A 264 -9.31 -14.06 15.60
CA THR A 264 -10.02 -14.81 14.54
C THR A 264 -9.11 -15.16 13.36
N ALA A 265 -7.81 -14.93 13.54
CA ALA A 265 -6.81 -14.93 12.50
C ALA A 265 -6.85 -16.19 11.64
N HIS A 266 -7.10 -15.97 10.36
CA HIS A 266 -7.03 -17.00 9.34
C HIS A 266 -5.57 -17.30 8.98
N SER A 267 -4.68 -16.30 9.10
CA SER A 267 -3.23 -16.46 8.95
C SER A 267 -2.44 -15.52 9.85
N TYR A 268 -1.35 -16.04 10.44
CA TYR A 268 -0.39 -15.20 11.19
C TYR A 268 0.33 -14.19 10.29
N THR A 269 0.50 -14.49 9.00
CA THR A 269 1.12 -13.57 8.03
C THR A 269 0.25 -12.32 7.86
N ASN A 270 -1.04 -12.49 7.61
CA ASN A 270 -2.03 -11.40 7.47
C ASN A 270 -2.15 -10.55 8.73
N CYS A 271 -2.16 -11.19 9.91
CA CYS A 271 -2.11 -10.51 11.21
C CYS A 271 -0.88 -9.62 11.39
N SER A 272 0.23 -9.92 10.71
CA SER A 272 1.45 -9.14 10.83
C SER A 272 1.43 -7.81 10.06
N SER A 273 0.46 -7.64 9.14
CA SER A 273 0.43 -6.57 8.15
C SER A 273 0.69 -5.17 8.71
N ILE A 274 1.55 -4.40 8.04
CA ILE A 274 1.75 -2.97 8.31
C ILE A 274 0.57 -2.18 7.74
N VAL A 275 -0.11 -1.42 8.59
CA VAL A 275 -1.17 -0.49 8.22
C VAL A 275 -0.65 0.94 8.29
N CYS A 276 -0.83 1.67 7.19
CA CYS A 276 -0.36 3.02 6.99
C CYS A 276 -1.49 4.01 6.73
N LEU A 277 -1.37 5.22 7.27
CA LEU A 277 -2.23 6.36 6.98
C LEU A 277 -1.41 7.56 6.49
N ILE A 278 -1.91 8.25 5.47
CA ILE A 278 -1.40 9.59 5.14
C ILE A 278 -2.27 10.64 5.81
N ILE A 279 -1.71 11.28 6.84
CA ILE A 279 -2.40 12.23 7.71
C ILE A 279 -1.92 13.64 7.39
N HIS A 280 -2.86 14.52 7.09
CA HIS A 280 -2.62 15.92 6.76
C HIS A 280 -2.64 16.78 8.02
N PRO A 281 -1.68 17.71 8.16
CA PRO A 281 -1.72 18.69 9.22
C PRO A 281 -2.96 19.60 9.06
N PRO A 282 -3.48 20.16 10.15
CA PRO A 282 -4.47 21.22 10.07
C PRO A 282 -3.96 22.37 9.19
N SER A 283 -4.78 22.84 8.25
CA SER A 283 -4.50 24.03 7.44
C SER A 283 -5.76 24.87 7.26
N SER A 284 -5.66 26.08 6.70
CA SER A 284 -6.82 26.93 6.44
C SER A 284 -7.85 26.30 5.49
N ASN A 285 -7.41 25.34 4.64
CA ASN A 285 -8.23 24.71 3.60
C ASN A 285 -8.55 23.24 3.88
N LEU A 286 -7.82 22.60 4.80
CA LEU A 286 -8.05 21.22 5.23
C LEU A 286 -8.28 21.22 6.75
N PRO A 287 -9.50 20.97 7.22
CA PRO A 287 -9.75 20.87 8.64
C PRO A 287 -8.95 19.70 9.24
N THR A 288 -8.58 19.93 10.50
CA THR A 288 -7.79 19.12 11.42
C THR A 288 -7.64 17.62 11.11
N GLY A 289 -6.41 17.15 10.87
CA GLY A 289 -6.06 15.71 10.92
C GLY A 289 -6.65 14.85 9.79
N ALA A 290 -7.02 15.47 8.66
CA ALA A 290 -7.63 14.78 7.53
C ALA A 290 -6.76 13.61 7.03
N VAL A 291 -7.40 12.47 6.74
CA VAL A 291 -6.72 11.28 6.23
C VAL A 291 -6.97 11.18 4.73
N SER A 292 -5.90 11.11 3.94
CA SER A 292 -6.03 11.01 2.48
C SER A 292 -5.90 9.58 1.96
N HIS A 293 -5.10 8.74 2.61
CA HIS A 293 -4.84 7.39 2.14
C HIS A 293 -4.85 6.42 3.31
N TYR A 294 -5.49 5.27 3.10
CA TYR A 294 -5.43 4.09 3.94
C TYR A 294 -4.88 2.92 3.13
N LEU A 295 -3.81 2.31 3.64
CA LEU A 295 -3.11 1.17 3.04
C LEU A 295 -2.84 0.16 4.14
N ALA A 296 -3.12 -1.11 3.90
CA ALA A 296 -3.10 -2.10 4.98
C ALA A 296 -2.61 -3.49 4.55
N GLY A 297 -1.94 -3.61 3.40
CA GLY A 297 -1.47 -4.90 2.87
C GLY A 297 -2.60 -5.92 2.92
N ASP A 298 -2.37 -7.01 3.65
CA ASP A 298 -3.33 -8.09 3.85
C ASP A 298 -3.91 -8.15 5.27
N ALA A 299 -3.99 -7.00 5.94
CA ALA A 299 -4.57 -6.88 7.27
C ALA A 299 -5.97 -7.49 7.34
N GLU A 300 -6.24 -8.20 8.44
CA GLU A 300 -7.52 -8.83 8.68
C GLU A 300 -8.53 -7.86 9.31
N SER A 301 -9.80 -8.19 9.14
CA SER A 301 -10.97 -7.40 9.55
C SER A 301 -10.92 -6.92 11.00
N ASP A 302 -10.44 -7.73 11.95
CA ASP A 302 -10.37 -7.35 13.36
C ASP A 302 -9.30 -6.26 13.64
N LEU A 303 -8.14 -6.36 12.97
CA LEU A 303 -7.09 -5.33 13.03
C LEU A 303 -7.58 -4.03 12.41
N GLU A 304 -8.20 -4.14 11.24
CA GLU A 304 -8.76 -2.99 10.52
C GLU A 304 -9.89 -2.32 11.31
N ALA A 305 -10.79 -3.10 11.94
CA ALA A 305 -11.84 -2.58 12.81
C ALA A 305 -11.25 -1.82 14.01
N GLY A 306 -10.14 -2.31 14.57
CA GLY A 306 -9.38 -1.61 15.61
C GLY A 306 -8.85 -0.25 15.11
N VAL A 307 -8.24 -0.22 13.92
CA VAL A 307 -7.75 1.02 13.31
C VAL A 307 -8.90 1.99 13.03
N VAL A 308 -10.00 1.52 12.41
CA VAL A 308 -11.21 2.31 12.15
C VAL A 308 -11.73 2.92 13.44
N LYS A 309 -11.85 2.14 14.51
CA LYS A 309 -12.28 2.62 15.84
C LYS A 309 -11.31 3.67 16.40
N TRP A 310 -9.99 3.44 16.30
CA TRP A 310 -8.98 4.38 16.75
C TRP A 310 -9.02 5.70 16.00
N THR A 311 -9.42 5.72 14.73
CA THR A 311 -9.52 6.99 13.99
C THR A 311 -10.51 7.97 14.62
N GLY A 312 -11.45 7.49 15.44
CA GLY A 312 -12.51 8.29 16.05
C GLY A 312 -13.55 8.81 15.05
N LEU A 313 -13.39 8.49 13.76
CA LEU A 313 -14.35 8.79 12.71
C LEU A 313 -15.68 8.11 13.03
N GLN A 314 -16.78 8.78 12.71
CA GLN A 314 -18.13 8.31 13.01
C GLN A 314 -18.82 7.82 11.74
N PRO A 315 -19.56 6.70 11.81
CA PRO A 315 -20.36 6.23 10.70
C PRO A 315 -21.41 7.28 10.30
N VAL A 316 -21.84 7.26 9.03
CA VAL A 316 -22.93 8.13 8.56
C VAL A 316 -24.21 7.83 9.36
N ALA A 317 -24.72 8.82 10.09
CA ALA A 317 -26.12 8.78 10.53
C ALA A 317 -26.98 8.77 9.27
N THR A 318 -27.85 7.77 9.12
CA THR A 318 -28.50 7.28 7.89
C THR A 318 -29.30 8.28 7.03
N ARG A 319 -29.21 9.59 7.26
CA ARG A 319 -29.99 10.64 6.56
C ARG A 319 -29.28 11.97 6.34
N SER A 320 -27.97 12.08 6.51
CA SER A 320 -27.30 13.35 6.18
C SER A 320 -27.21 13.53 4.65
N THR A 321 -27.79 14.60 4.13
CA THR A 321 -27.68 15.02 2.72
C THR A 321 -26.40 15.81 2.46
N ASP A 322 -25.66 16.18 3.50
CA ASP A 322 -24.43 16.94 3.35
C ASP A 322 -23.32 16.05 2.81
N ARG A 323 -22.59 16.56 1.80
CA ARG A 323 -21.35 15.92 1.35
C ARG A 323 -20.44 15.75 2.57
N PRO A 324 -19.93 14.54 2.84
CA PRO A 324 -18.90 14.34 3.84
C PRO A 324 -17.76 15.32 3.54
N LYS A 325 -17.50 16.25 4.46
CA LYS A 325 -16.35 17.14 4.36
C LYS A 325 -15.21 16.47 5.12
N ALA A 326 -13.97 16.66 4.66
CA ALA A 326 -12.84 16.50 5.55
C ALA A 326 -13.15 17.27 6.85
N PRO A 327 -12.75 16.77 8.03
CA PRO A 327 -11.88 15.63 8.28
C PRO A 327 -12.63 14.30 8.44
N ASP A 328 -13.94 14.27 8.19
CA ASP A 328 -14.83 13.13 8.52
C ASP A 328 -14.78 11.98 7.51
N THR A 329 -13.73 11.94 6.67
CA THR A 329 -13.56 11.00 5.56
C THR A 329 -12.10 10.60 5.39
N VAL A 330 -11.89 9.40 4.86
CA VAL A 330 -10.64 8.99 4.22
C VAL A 330 -10.81 9.15 2.71
N LEU A 331 -9.92 9.86 2.01
CA LEU A 331 -10.10 10.10 0.58
C LEU A 331 -9.97 8.80 -0.24
N ILE A 332 -8.87 8.07 -0.07
CA ILE A 332 -8.55 6.83 -0.77
C ILE A 332 -8.40 5.69 0.24
N VAL A 333 -9.12 4.60 0.02
CA VAL A 333 -8.97 3.37 0.79
C VAL A 333 -8.58 2.25 -0.17
N LYS A 334 -7.38 1.69 -0.02
CA LYS A 334 -7.04 0.42 -0.67
C LYS A 334 -7.68 -0.70 0.13
N ALA A 335 -8.46 -1.55 -0.54
CA ALA A 335 -8.97 -2.76 0.05
C ALA A 335 -7.82 -3.69 0.41
N SER A 336 -7.75 -4.05 1.69
CA SER A 336 -6.75 -5.00 2.18
C SER A 336 -7.00 -6.39 1.63
N HIS A 337 -5.95 -7.21 1.58
CA HIS A 337 -6.02 -8.60 1.13
C HIS A 337 -6.77 -8.75 -0.20
N HIS A 338 -6.52 -7.80 -1.09
CA HIS A 338 -7.12 -7.73 -2.43
C HIS A 338 -8.66 -7.66 -2.45
N GLY A 339 -9.31 -7.37 -1.31
CA GLY A 339 -10.76 -7.45 -1.15
C GLY A 339 -11.27 -8.83 -0.71
N ALA A 340 -10.49 -9.56 0.08
CA ALA A 340 -10.90 -10.83 0.68
C ALA A 340 -12.07 -10.63 1.67
N PRO A 341 -12.96 -11.63 1.85
CA PRO A 341 -14.06 -11.57 2.83
C PRO A 341 -13.60 -11.43 4.29
N THR A 342 -12.34 -11.80 4.57
CA THR A 342 -11.72 -11.76 5.89
C THR A 342 -11.05 -10.41 6.19
N SER A 343 -11.15 -9.47 5.27
CA SER A 343 -10.62 -8.11 5.32
C SER A 343 -11.70 -7.12 4.89
N PHE A 344 -11.38 -5.83 4.93
CA PHE A 344 -12.22 -4.74 4.49
C PHE A 344 -13.62 -4.77 5.15
N PRO A 345 -13.70 -4.59 6.49
CA PRO A 345 -14.95 -4.75 7.23
C PRO A 345 -16.06 -3.83 6.74
N LEU A 346 -17.32 -4.28 6.89
CA LEU A 346 -18.53 -3.50 6.56
C LEU A 346 -18.57 -2.13 7.28
N THR A 347 -17.94 -2.00 8.43
CA THR A 347 -17.88 -0.74 9.16
C THR A 347 -16.91 0.25 8.50
N MET A 348 -15.99 -0.21 7.65
CA MET A 348 -14.98 0.63 7.02
C MET A 348 -15.60 1.64 6.06
N CYS A 349 -16.34 1.26 5.01
CA CYS A 349 -16.90 2.29 4.10
C CYS A 349 -17.92 3.19 4.81
N GLN A 350 -18.64 2.67 5.82
CA GLN A 350 -19.57 3.47 6.61
C GLN A 350 -18.86 4.55 7.43
N THR A 351 -17.71 4.21 8.01
CA THR A 351 -16.95 5.08 8.92
C THR A 351 -15.98 5.98 8.18
N PHE A 352 -15.18 5.41 7.28
CA PHE A 352 -14.19 6.14 6.48
C PHE A 352 -14.81 6.93 5.34
N LYS A 353 -16.00 6.54 4.85
CA LYS A 353 -16.70 7.23 3.76
C LYS A 353 -15.77 7.53 2.57
N PRO A 354 -15.10 6.50 2.01
CA PRO A 354 -14.11 6.68 0.96
C PRO A 354 -14.68 7.39 -0.26
N SER A 355 -13.96 8.37 -0.78
CA SER A 355 -14.26 8.93 -2.11
C SER A 355 -13.79 7.97 -3.21
N PHE A 356 -12.69 7.26 -2.96
CA PHE A 356 -12.10 6.29 -3.86
C PHE A 356 -11.74 5.01 -3.09
N ILE A 357 -12.11 3.88 -3.67
CA ILE A 357 -11.79 2.54 -3.19
C ILE A 357 -10.95 1.88 -4.27
N LEU A 358 -9.80 1.36 -3.88
CA LEU A 358 -8.86 0.69 -4.78
C LEU A 358 -8.78 -0.79 -4.45
N PHE A 359 -8.85 -1.64 -5.47
CA PHE A 359 -8.54 -3.07 -5.34
C PHE A 359 -7.34 -3.43 -6.22
N SER A 360 -6.31 -3.94 -5.58
CA SER A 360 -5.08 -4.47 -6.18
C SER A 360 -5.15 -5.97 -6.45
N ALA A 361 -6.34 -6.47 -6.79
CA ALA A 361 -6.53 -7.90 -6.97
C ALA A 361 -5.95 -8.41 -8.30
N GLY A 362 -5.28 -9.56 -8.23
CA GLY A 362 -4.92 -10.33 -9.41
C GLY A 362 -6.01 -11.32 -9.85
N ASN A 363 -5.59 -12.39 -10.51
CA ASN A 363 -6.47 -13.43 -11.03
C ASN A 363 -6.53 -14.67 -10.12
N LYS A 364 -6.33 -14.52 -8.81
CA LYS A 364 -6.31 -15.62 -7.85
C LYS A 364 -7.30 -15.39 -6.71
N TYR A 365 -7.63 -16.49 -6.01
CA TYR A 365 -8.39 -16.50 -4.76
C TYR A 365 -9.79 -15.88 -4.80
N CYS A 366 -10.35 -15.69 -6.01
CA CYS A 366 -11.64 -15.02 -6.20
C CYS A 366 -11.68 -13.60 -5.62
N HIS A 367 -10.56 -12.89 -5.62
CA HIS A 367 -10.46 -11.50 -5.16
C HIS A 367 -10.67 -10.50 -6.33
N PRO A 368 -11.23 -9.30 -6.07
CA PRO A 368 -12.01 -8.98 -4.88
C PRO A 368 -13.22 -9.91 -4.78
N SER A 369 -13.60 -10.28 -3.58
CA SER A 369 -14.70 -11.22 -3.39
C SER A 369 -16.05 -10.59 -3.78
N TRP A 370 -16.94 -11.40 -4.37
CA TRP A 370 -18.23 -10.91 -4.88
C TRP A 370 -19.08 -10.24 -3.78
N ASN A 371 -19.01 -10.74 -2.54
CA ASN A 371 -19.72 -10.18 -1.39
C ASN A 371 -19.17 -8.80 -0.99
N ILE A 372 -17.85 -8.60 -1.05
CA ILE A 372 -17.24 -7.28 -0.83
C ILE A 372 -17.67 -6.32 -1.95
N MET A 373 -17.75 -6.79 -3.19
CA MET A 373 -18.16 -5.97 -4.33
C MET A 373 -19.64 -5.57 -4.25
N LEU A 374 -20.53 -6.46 -3.80
CA LEU A 374 -21.92 -6.11 -3.50
C LEU A 374 -22.04 -5.09 -2.37
N TYR A 375 -21.20 -5.21 -1.35
CA TYR A 375 -21.16 -4.23 -0.25
C TYR A 375 -20.71 -2.86 -0.74
N VAL A 376 -19.59 -2.81 -1.47
CA VAL A 376 -19.08 -1.56 -2.07
C VAL A 376 -20.15 -0.97 -2.98
N TYR A 377 -20.80 -1.78 -3.80
CA TYR A 377 -21.90 -1.30 -4.63
C TYR A 377 -23.02 -0.65 -3.81
N SER A 378 -23.50 -1.35 -2.80
CA SER A 378 -24.56 -0.85 -1.91
C SER A 378 -24.16 0.47 -1.24
N TYR A 379 -22.90 0.58 -0.81
CA TYR A 379 -22.34 1.82 -0.28
C TYR A 379 -22.39 2.94 -1.33
N LEU A 380 -21.91 2.70 -2.55
CA LEU A 380 -21.87 3.69 -3.62
C LEU A 380 -23.27 4.14 -4.09
N VAL A 381 -24.23 3.21 -4.18
CA VAL A 381 -25.63 3.53 -4.48
C VAL A 381 -26.23 4.39 -3.39
N SER A 382 -26.03 4.04 -2.11
CA SER A 382 -26.52 4.84 -0.99
C SER A 382 -25.94 6.26 -1.01
N TRP A 383 -24.67 6.39 -1.43
CA TRP A 383 -23.98 7.65 -1.55
C TRP A 383 -24.52 8.49 -2.72
N ARG A 384 -24.76 7.88 -3.89
CA ARG A 384 -25.40 8.54 -5.04
C ARG A 384 -26.83 8.99 -4.72
N GLY A 385 -27.63 8.14 -4.07
CA GLY A 385 -28.99 8.47 -3.67
C GLY A 385 -29.07 9.69 -2.76
N ALA A 386 -28.11 9.84 -1.84
CA ALA A 386 -28.00 11.02 -0.98
C ALA A 386 -27.58 12.31 -1.73
N HIS A 387 -27.05 12.19 -2.95
CA HIS A 387 -26.47 13.30 -3.72
C HIS A 387 -27.09 13.51 -5.11
N ALA A 388 -28.22 12.86 -5.42
CA ALA A 388 -28.93 12.97 -6.70
C ALA A 388 -29.40 14.40 -7.05
N SER A 389 -29.37 15.34 -6.10
CA SER A 389 -29.69 16.76 -6.32
C SER A 389 -28.52 17.61 -6.82
N VAL A 390 -27.29 17.09 -6.79
CA VAL A 390 -26.15 17.75 -7.43
C VAL A 390 -26.27 17.51 -8.92
N LYS A 391 -26.59 18.56 -9.68
CA LYS A 391 -26.64 18.50 -11.15
C LYS A 391 -25.32 17.94 -11.67
N ASP A 392 -25.38 16.78 -12.31
CA ASP A 392 -24.27 16.12 -13.01
C ASP A 392 -23.43 17.14 -13.78
N ASP A 393 -22.25 17.48 -13.25
CA ASP A 393 -21.24 18.30 -13.90
C ASP A 393 -20.56 17.52 -15.06
N GLY A 394 -21.05 16.34 -15.43
CA GLY A 394 -20.46 15.45 -16.44
C GLY A 394 -19.20 14.70 -15.97
N LEU A 395 -18.70 14.99 -14.77
CA LEU A 395 -17.65 14.21 -14.11
C LEU A 395 -18.30 12.98 -13.47
N TYR A 396 -18.38 11.89 -14.23
CA TYR A 396 -18.73 10.57 -13.70
C TYR A 396 -17.90 10.31 -12.43
N PHE A 397 -18.57 10.32 -11.27
CA PHE A 397 -17.97 9.89 -10.02
C PHE A 397 -17.55 8.43 -10.21
N ARG A 398 -16.23 8.21 -10.33
CA ARG A 398 -15.56 6.90 -10.47
C ARG A 398 -14.90 6.53 -9.13
N PRO A 399 -15.68 6.07 -8.15
CA PRO A 399 -15.17 5.78 -6.80
C PRO A 399 -14.44 4.44 -6.70
N LEU A 400 -14.38 3.65 -7.78
CA LEU A 400 -13.84 2.31 -7.75
C LEU A 400 -12.73 2.18 -8.80
N TYR A 401 -11.54 1.80 -8.35
CA TYR A 401 -10.38 1.51 -9.19
C TYR A 401 -9.96 0.06 -8.97
N LEU A 402 -9.87 -0.71 -10.05
CA LEU A 402 -9.33 -2.08 -10.00
C LEU A 402 -8.06 -2.13 -10.85
N THR A 403 -7.00 -2.75 -10.35
CA THR A 403 -5.76 -2.95 -11.13
C THR A 403 -5.92 -4.06 -12.17
N CYS A 404 -6.84 -5.01 -11.94
CA CYS A 404 -7.21 -6.06 -12.89
C CYS A 404 -8.73 -6.22 -12.96
N PHE A 405 -9.20 -6.99 -13.94
CA PHE A 405 -10.58 -7.48 -13.99
C PHE A 405 -10.88 -8.35 -12.76
N PRO A 406 -12.06 -8.23 -12.11
CA PRO A 406 -12.44 -9.13 -11.03
C PRO A 406 -12.36 -10.59 -11.46
N TYR A 407 -11.88 -11.47 -10.59
CA TYR A 407 -11.68 -12.88 -10.91
C TYR A 407 -12.89 -13.54 -11.60
N TYR A 408 -14.09 -13.32 -11.04
CA TYR A 408 -15.35 -13.90 -11.52
C TYR A 408 -15.86 -13.30 -12.84
N SER A 409 -15.25 -12.23 -13.34
CA SER A 409 -15.54 -11.72 -14.69
C SER A 409 -14.76 -12.45 -15.78
N ASN A 410 -13.73 -13.23 -15.41
CA ASN A 410 -12.97 -14.07 -16.33
C ASN A 410 -13.63 -15.46 -16.50
N VAL A 411 -14.94 -15.53 -16.75
CA VAL A 411 -15.62 -16.82 -17.00
C VAL A 411 -15.20 -17.35 -18.39
N PRO A 412 -14.62 -18.55 -18.52
CA PRO A 412 -14.07 -19.06 -19.79
C PRO A 412 -15.09 -19.43 -20.87
N ASP A 413 -16.39 -19.18 -20.67
CA ASP A 413 -17.47 -19.84 -21.40
C ASP A 413 -18.39 -18.89 -22.18
N VAL A 414 -17.80 -17.84 -22.75
CA VAL A 414 -18.34 -17.19 -23.94
C VAL A 414 -17.22 -17.16 -24.97
N ASN A 415 -17.55 -17.52 -26.20
CA ASN A 415 -16.64 -17.74 -27.33
C ASN A 415 -15.93 -16.43 -27.80
N LEU A 416 -15.20 -15.76 -26.90
CA LEU A 416 -14.32 -14.60 -27.13
C LEU A 416 -12.86 -15.03 -27.35
N LYS A 417 -12.65 -16.25 -27.87
CA LYS A 417 -11.33 -16.87 -28.05
C LYS A 417 -10.47 -16.31 -29.20
N SER A 418 -10.70 -15.10 -29.70
CA SER A 418 -9.90 -14.59 -30.85
C SER A 418 -9.52 -13.11 -30.84
N GLN A 419 -9.73 -12.37 -29.74
CA GLN A 419 -9.29 -10.97 -29.66
C GLN A 419 -8.58 -10.65 -28.33
N LEU A 420 -7.61 -11.47 -27.93
CA LEU A 420 -6.49 -10.98 -27.12
C LEU A 420 -5.58 -10.15 -28.05
N VAL A 421 -6.04 -8.95 -28.37
CA VAL A 421 -5.26 -7.93 -29.05
C VAL A 421 -4.19 -7.46 -28.06
N SER A 422 -2.94 -7.68 -28.45
CA SER A 422 -1.78 -6.97 -27.94
C SER A 422 -2.03 -5.46 -28.03
N SER A 423 -2.46 -4.83 -26.93
CA SER A 423 -2.46 -3.37 -26.85
C SER A 423 -1.17 -2.94 -26.15
N GLU A 424 -0.26 -2.42 -26.97
CA GLU A 424 0.97 -1.74 -26.58
C GLU A 424 0.64 -0.47 -25.77
N ASN A 425 0.46 -0.62 -24.46
CA ASN A 425 0.76 0.44 -23.49
C ASN A 425 1.10 -0.21 -22.13
N PRO A 426 2.37 -0.53 -21.87
CA PRO A 426 2.77 -1.37 -20.73
C PRO A 426 2.54 -0.70 -19.36
N LEU A 427 2.34 0.63 -19.33
CA LEU A 427 2.10 1.41 -18.11
C LEU A 427 0.70 1.27 -17.52
N LEU A 428 -0.28 0.80 -18.30
CA LEU A 428 -1.65 0.60 -17.87
C LEU A 428 -2.15 -0.68 -18.53
N GLY A 429 -2.01 -1.83 -17.86
CA GLY A 429 -2.78 -3.02 -18.25
C GLY A 429 -4.25 -2.61 -18.40
N LYS A 430 -4.83 -2.81 -19.60
CA LYS A 430 -6.18 -2.40 -20.01
C LYS A 430 -6.75 -1.25 -19.15
N SER A 431 -6.43 -0.01 -19.54
CA SER A 431 -6.90 1.20 -18.85
C SER A 431 -8.41 1.18 -18.58
N ALA A 432 -8.84 1.93 -17.58
CA ALA A 432 -10.23 2.28 -17.28
C ALA A 432 -10.95 3.11 -18.39
N ASP A 433 -10.57 2.90 -19.65
CA ASP A 433 -11.21 3.34 -20.89
C ASP A 433 -11.48 2.14 -21.82
N ASP A 434 -11.15 0.91 -21.41
CA ASP A 434 -11.51 -0.29 -22.15
C ASP A 434 -13.03 -0.48 -22.04
N LYS A 435 -13.72 -0.31 -23.17
CA LYS A 435 -15.17 -0.48 -23.28
C LYS A 435 -15.61 -1.82 -22.70
N GLU A 436 -14.83 -2.87 -22.90
CA GLU A 436 -15.13 -4.22 -22.39
C GLU A 436 -15.08 -4.29 -20.86
N TYR A 437 -14.13 -3.59 -20.23
CA TYR A 437 -14.05 -3.45 -18.77
C TYR A 437 -15.25 -2.70 -18.20
N HIS A 438 -15.61 -1.59 -18.84
CA HIS A 438 -16.81 -0.84 -18.44
C HIS A 438 -18.09 -1.63 -18.62
N ASP A 439 -18.25 -2.32 -19.75
CA ASP A 439 -19.43 -3.13 -20.03
C ASP A 439 -19.56 -4.27 -18.99
N THR A 440 -18.46 -4.89 -18.58
CA THR A 440 -18.43 -5.94 -17.57
C THR A 440 -18.83 -5.42 -16.18
N ILE A 441 -18.23 -4.31 -15.74
CA ILE A 441 -18.57 -3.69 -14.45
C ILE A 441 -20.02 -3.19 -14.45
N ASN A 442 -20.45 -2.56 -15.54
CA ASN A 442 -21.83 -2.10 -15.70
C ASN A 442 -22.82 -3.26 -15.73
N ALA A 443 -22.48 -4.39 -16.36
CA ALA A 443 -23.31 -5.59 -16.35
C ALA A 443 -23.43 -6.18 -14.94
N PHE A 444 -22.35 -6.22 -14.17
CA PHE A 444 -22.37 -6.63 -12.76
C PHE A 444 -23.28 -5.72 -11.92
N PHE A 445 -23.14 -4.40 -12.08
CA PHE A 445 -23.99 -3.43 -11.36
C PHE A 445 -25.45 -3.50 -11.82
N HIS A 446 -25.71 -3.66 -13.10
CA HIS A 446 -27.07 -3.84 -13.62
C HIS A 446 -27.72 -5.12 -13.09
N ALA A 447 -26.99 -6.24 -13.07
CA ALA A 447 -27.47 -7.48 -12.46
C ALA A 447 -27.74 -7.33 -10.95
N THR A 448 -26.92 -6.51 -10.27
CA THR A 448 -27.11 -6.20 -8.86
C THR A 448 -28.33 -5.31 -8.63
N ASP A 449 -28.57 -4.30 -9.47
CA ASP A 449 -29.78 -3.48 -9.44
C ASP A 449 -31.03 -4.32 -9.61
N VAL A 450 -31.03 -5.20 -10.62
CA VAL A 450 -32.14 -6.15 -10.84
C VAL A 450 -32.37 -7.03 -9.61
N ALA A 451 -31.31 -7.54 -8.97
CA ALA A 451 -31.42 -8.33 -7.76
C ALA A 451 -31.96 -7.51 -6.56
N LEU A 452 -31.56 -6.25 -6.41
CA LEU A 452 -32.06 -5.35 -5.37
C LEU A 452 -33.52 -4.97 -5.59
N ASP A 453 -33.92 -4.72 -6.82
CA ASP A 453 -35.30 -4.44 -7.21
C ASP A 453 -36.20 -5.66 -6.93
N LEU A 454 -35.72 -6.88 -7.25
CA LEU A 454 -36.41 -8.11 -6.89
C LEU A 454 -36.56 -8.25 -5.36
N VAL A 455 -35.52 -7.97 -4.58
CA VAL A 455 -35.60 -8.00 -3.11
C VAL A 455 -36.56 -6.93 -2.57
N ALA A 456 -36.63 -5.75 -3.18
CA ALA A 456 -37.57 -4.70 -2.81
C ALA A 456 -39.02 -5.08 -3.15
N GLU A 457 -39.24 -5.70 -4.31
CA GLU A 457 -40.53 -6.24 -4.72
C GLU A 457 -41.01 -7.35 -3.76
N PHE A 458 -40.10 -8.26 -3.37
CA PHE A 458 -40.36 -9.29 -2.36
C PHE A 458 -40.67 -8.73 -0.95
N LYS A 459 -40.12 -7.57 -0.59
CA LYS A 459 -40.45 -6.87 0.67
C LYS A 459 -41.75 -6.07 0.58
N GLY A 460 -42.16 -5.68 -0.63
CA GLY A 460 -43.43 -5.00 -0.90
C GLY A 460 -44.61 -5.96 -1.00
N THR A 461 -44.37 -7.24 -1.30
CA THR A 461 -45.37 -8.29 -1.13
C THR A 461 -45.56 -8.57 0.36
N ASN A 462 -46.64 -8.04 0.93
CA ASN A 462 -47.22 -8.61 2.15
C ASN A 462 -47.46 -10.10 1.85
N ILE A 463 -46.63 -10.97 2.41
CA ILE A 463 -46.99 -12.37 2.56
C ILE A 463 -48.17 -12.34 3.53
N SER A 464 -49.39 -12.31 2.99
CA SER A 464 -50.58 -12.57 3.77
C SER A 464 -50.41 -13.97 4.34
N THR A 465 -50.16 -14.05 5.64
CA THR A 465 -50.35 -15.28 6.39
C THR A 465 -51.86 -15.51 6.50
N GLU A 466 -52.48 -15.92 5.39
CA GLU A 466 -53.82 -16.51 5.38
C GLU A 466 -53.74 -17.83 4.61
N GLU A 467 -53.73 -18.91 5.40
CA GLU A 467 -54.27 -20.26 5.17
C GLU A 467 -54.01 -20.98 3.82
N ASN A 468 -53.08 -21.94 3.85
CA ASN A 468 -53.40 -23.39 3.90
C ASN A 468 -52.18 -24.22 4.31
#